data_AF-A0A7C5N3J3-F1
#
_entry.id   AF-A0A7C5N3J3-F1
#
_cell.length_a   1.000
_cell.length_b   1.000
_cell.length_c   1.000
_cell.angle_alpha   90.00
_cell.angle_beta   90.00
_cell.angle_gamma   90.00
#
_symmetry.space_group_name_H-M   'P 1'
#
loop_
_entity.id
_entity.type
_entity.pdbx_description
1 polymer ?
#
loop_
_entity_poly.entity_id
_entity_poly.type
_entity_poly.pdbx_seq_one_letter_code
_entity_poly.pdbx_strand_id
1 'polypeptide(L)'
;CNDCNDNNPNMYPGNGEACDGIDNDCNGVADAPGGELDVDNDGSLSCNDCNDNDPANYPGNMEICDGQDNDCNGVADFPGGELDADNDGSLSCFDCNDSDPNNFPGNLEICDGQDNDCNGMANFPGETVDQDNDGVLACNDCDDNDPNNFPGNTEQCDGFDNNCDGVPNFPGEQSDADNDGALACVDCNDGDPNNFPGNTESCDGQDNNCNGFVDQAEVPVSVMCGSVPNAIEECNGAMGCGIQSCLGDYYDVDGMFGTGCECLAAPAPITTGNSCASAISVGSLTDANQDSVNVSGNVPVAGREVWYVFNAIDDLDTNGDEFHVDGRFLVNPGGGYAIDVYRGGCPGTGTQLANGETSSFDWFTDFNQTSAGCDGPAPCGEGNCTTTPVPGANVCNDDTATFHVRVYRPSNTASCGAYQMQFSNGVY
;
A
#
# COMPACT_ATOMS: atom_id res chain seq x y z
N CYS A 1 -110.50 -5.74 57.94
CA CYS A 1 -109.95 -6.99 57.43
C CYS A 1 -110.01 -6.90 55.93
N ASN A 2 -108.96 -6.36 55.32
CA ASN A 2 -108.78 -6.46 53.87
C ASN A 2 -107.28 -6.54 53.53
N ASP A 3 -106.38 -6.59 54.51
CA ASP A 3 -105.01 -7.06 54.38
C ASP A 3 -104.97 -8.56 54.06
N CYS A 4 -104.05 -8.99 53.18
CA CYS A 4 -103.82 -10.39 52.86
C CYS A 4 -102.86 -11.07 53.85
N ASN A 5 -102.22 -10.30 54.74
CA ASN A 5 -101.42 -10.81 55.85
C ASN A 5 -101.50 -9.89 57.08
N ASP A 6 -102.34 -10.26 58.04
CA ASP A 6 -102.59 -9.50 59.27
C ASP A 6 -101.35 -9.27 60.16
N ASN A 7 -100.24 -9.98 59.92
CA ASN A 7 -98.99 -9.83 60.66
C ASN A 7 -97.94 -8.99 59.92
N ASN A 8 -98.21 -8.56 58.68
CA ASN A 8 -97.30 -7.73 57.88
C ASN A 8 -97.97 -6.39 57.53
N PRO A 9 -97.51 -5.26 58.11
CA PRO A 9 -98.10 -3.94 57.83
C PRO A 9 -97.92 -3.47 56.37
N ASN A 10 -97.06 -4.13 55.59
CA ASN A 10 -96.80 -3.81 54.19
C ASN A 10 -97.66 -4.62 53.19
N MET A 11 -98.65 -5.40 53.67
CA MET A 11 -99.49 -6.22 52.80
C MET A 11 -100.96 -5.80 52.88
N TYR A 12 -101.38 -4.87 52.03
CA TYR A 12 -102.75 -4.32 52.02
C TYR A 12 -103.20 -3.81 50.64
N PRO A 13 -104.52 -3.82 50.33
CA PRO A 13 -105.08 -3.36 49.07
C PRO A 13 -104.63 -1.97 48.65
N GLY A 14 -104.01 -1.90 47.47
CA GLY A 14 -103.51 -0.65 46.88
C GLY A 14 -102.20 -0.14 47.47
N ASN A 15 -101.46 -0.97 48.22
CA ASN A 15 -100.05 -0.71 48.49
C ASN A 15 -99.22 -0.76 47.18
N GLY A 16 -98.01 -0.21 47.18
CA GLY A 16 -97.07 -0.46 46.08
C GLY A 16 -96.41 -1.82 46.25
N GLU A 17 -96.28 -2.55 45.15
CA GLU A 17 -95.48 -3.77 45.05
C GLU A 17 -93.99 -3.44 45.22
N ALA A 18 -93.33 -4.14 46.15
CA ALA A 18 -91.88 -4.13 46.33
C ALA A 18 -91.28 -5.34 45.63
N CYS A 19 -90.03 -5.24 45.21
CA CYS A 19 -89.30 -6.36 44.61
C CYS A 19 -88.87 -7.37 45.69
N ASP A 20 -89.81 -8.13 46.23
CA ASP A 20 -89.59 -9.10 47.31
C ASP A 20 -90.23 -10.47 47.05
N GLY A 21 -90.87 -10.66 45.89
CA GLY A 21 -91.53 -11.89 45.48
C GLY A 21 -92.86 -12.12 46.22
N ILE A 22 -93.42 -11.09 46.86
CA ILE A 22 -94.64 -11.17 47.66
C ILE A 22 -95.65 -10.15 47.13
N ASP A 23 -96.86 -10.62 46.84
CA ASP A 23 -98.05 -9.81 46.55
C ASP A 23 -98.35 -8.84 47.74
N ASN A 24 -97.87 -7.60 47.64
CA ASN A 24 -97.97 -6.57 48.68
C ASN A 24 -99.28 -5.78 48.59
N ASP A 25 -99.89 -5.72 47.41
CA ASP A 25 -101.14 -4.99 47.18
C ASP A 25 -102.39 -5.90 47.26
N CYS A 26 -102.20 -7.20 47.51
CA CYS A 26 -103.23 -8.22 47.64
C CYS A 26 -104.13 -8.39 46.39
N ASN A 27 -103.62 -8.11 45.19
CA ASN A 27 -104.36 -8.24 43.93
C ASN A 27 -104.37 -9.68 43.37
N GLY A 28 -103.57 -10.59 43.96
CA GLY A 28 -103.45 -11.99 43.59
C GLY A 28 -102.24 -12.33 42.72
N VAL A 29 -101.38 -11.36 42.40
CA VAL A 29 -100.10 -11.55 41.72
C VAL A 29 -99.01 -10.75 42.42
N ALA A 30 -97.78 -11.25 42.37
CA ALA A 30 -96.58 -10.48 42.68
C ALA A 30 -96.13 -9.85 41.35
N ASP A 31 -96.42 -8.57 41.16
CA ASP A 31 -96.25 -7.79 39.94
C ASP A 31 -95.54 -6.46 40.17
N ALA A 32 -94.49 -6.46 41.00
CA ALA A 32 -93.60 -5.30 41.13
C ALA A 32 -93.12 -4.76 39.77
N PRO A 33 -92.96 -3.42 39.62
CA PRO A 33 -92.42 -2.85 38.39
C PRO A 33 -91.06 -3.48 38.04
N GLY A 34 -90.94 -4.07 36.85
CA GLY A 34 -89.77 -4.85 36.42
C GLY A 34 -90.01 -6.37 36.42
N GLY A 35 -91.04 -6.85 37.12
CA GLY A 35 -91.40 -8.27 37.21
C GLY A 35 -90.70 -8.99 38.37
N GLU A 36 -91.34 -10.04 38.90
CA GLU A 36 -90.84 -10.79 40.06
C GLU A 36 -90.66 -12.28 39.76
N LEU A 37 -90.41 -12.59 38.49
CA LEU A 37 -90.02 -13.92 38.09
C LEU A 37 -88.49 -13.98 38.06
N ASP A 38 -87.94 -15.10 38.52
CA ASP A 38 -86.57 -15.50 38.22
C ASP A 38 -86.59 -16.24 36.87
N VAL A 39 -86.18 -15.54 35.81
CA VAL A 39 -86.36 -16.00 34.42
C VAL A 39 -85.24 -16.95 33.97
N ASP A 40 -84.01 -16.70 34.41
CA ASP A 40 -82.82 -17.46 34.03
C ASP A 40 -82.30 -18.41 35.13
N ASN A 41 -82.91 -18.38 36.31
CA ASN A 41 -82.69 -19.29 37.45
C ASN A 41 -81.39 -19.04 38.23
N ASP A 42 -80.94 -17.79 38.34
CA ASP A 42 -79.82 -17.39 39.21
C ASP A 42 -80.23 -17.04 40.65
N GLY A 43 -81.54 -16.93 40.90
CA GLY A 43 -82.12 -16.60 42.20
C GLY A 43 -82.36 -15.10 42.43
N SER A 44 -82.12 -14.25 41.44
CA SER A 44 -82.55 -12.86 41.39
C SER A 44 -83.97 -12.75 40.82
N LEU A 45 -84.69 -11.72 41.24
CA LEU A 45 -86.00 -11.38 40.67
C LEU A 45 -85.77 -10.33 39.59
N SER A 46 -86.51 -10.41 38.46
CA SER A 46 -86.36 -9.47 37.32
C SER A 46 -86.34 -7.98 37.69
N CYS A 47 -87.02 -7.58 38.75
CA CYS A 47 -87.04 -6.20 39.23
C CYS A 47 -85.73 -5.72 39.90
N ASN A 48 -84.81 -6.63 40.25
CA ASN A 48 -83.47 -6.34 40.75
C ASN A 48 -82.36 -6.84 39.81
N ASP A 49 -82.68 -7.72 38.87
CA ASP A 49 -81.79 -8.27 37.86
C ASP A 49 -81.49 -7.24 36.76
N CYS A 50 -80.23 -7.14 36.34
CA CYS A 50 -79.82 -6.25 35.27
C CYS A 50 -79.87 -6.91 33.87
N ASN A 51 -79.97 -8.23 33.79
CA ASN A 51 -80.23 -8.98 32.56
C ASN A 51 -81.01 -10.28 32.83
N ASP A 52 -82.35 -10.19 32.74
CA ASP A 52 -83.31 -11.32 32.91
C ASP A 52 -83.07 -12.60 32.07
N ASN A 53 -82.08 -12.63 31.19
CA ASN A 53 -81.79 -13.79 30.34
C ASN A 53 -80.37 -14.34 30.51
N ASP A 54 -79.57 -13.76 31.41
CA ASP A 54 -78.19 -14.17 31.64
C ASP A 54 -77.93 -14.40 33.14
N PRO A 55 -77.87 -15.67 33.58
CA PRO A 55 -77.72 -16.02 34.99
C PRO A 55 -76.34 -15.67 35.58
N ALA A 56 -75.46 -15.06 34.78
CA ALA A 56 -74.22 -14.45 35.24
C ALA A 56 -74.41 -13.00 35.72
N ASN A 57 -75.58 -12.38 35.55
CA ASN A 57 -75.78 -10.95 35.77
C ASN A 57 -76.84 -10.69 36.86
N TYR A 58 -76.44 -10.75 38.13
CA TYR A 58 -77.34 -10.53 39.25
C TYR A 58 -76.70 -9.74 40.41
N PRO A 59 -77.52 -9.07 41.24
CA PRO A 59 -77.03 -8.27 42.36
C PRO A 59 -76.00 -8.97 43.25
N GLY A 60 -74.78 -8.43 43.26
CA GLY A 60 -73.68 -8.91 44.10
C GLY A 60 -72.98 -10.18 43.61
N ASN A 61 -73.15 -10.57 42.34
CA ASN A 61 -72.27 -11.56 41.71
C ASN A 61 -70.83 -11.04 41.62
N MET A 62 -69.90 -11.90 41.18
CA MET A 62 -68.53 -11.49 40.88
C MET A 62 -68.43 -11.11 39.40
N GLU A 63 -67.90 -9.92 39.12
CA GLU A 63 -67.50 -9.51 37.77
C GLU A 63 -66.59 -10.56 37.12
N ILE A 64 -66.86 -10.84 35.85
CA ILE A 64 -66.04 -11.65 34.96
C ILE A 64 -65.74 -10.82 33.71
N CYS A 65 -64.57 -11.04 33.11
CA CYS A 65 -64.13 -10.32 31.91
C CYS A 65 -64.96 -10.72 30.67
N ASP A 66 -66.18 -10.18 30.55
CA ASP A 66 -67.08 -10.44 29.42
C ASP A 66 -67.78 -9.17 28.89
N GLY A 67 -67.50 -8.01 29.50
CA GLY A 67 -68.05 -6.72 29.09
C GLY A 67 -69.49 -6.50 29.56
N GLN A 68 -70.00 -7.34 30.45
CA GLN A 68 -71.32 -7.21 31.08
C GLN A 68 -71.17 -6.73 32.53
N ASP A 69 -72.21 -6.10 33.07
CA ASP A 69 -72.32 -5.74 34.49
C ASP A 69 -72.84 -6.97 35.24
N ASN A 70 -71.94 -7.79 35.78
CA ASN A 70 -72.34 -9.08 36.35
C ASN A 70 -72.95 -8.94 37.75
N ASP A 71 -72.58 -7.91 38.51
CA ASP A 71 -73.03 -7.67 39.89
C ASP A 71 -74.18 -6.66 40.01
N CYS A 72 -74.64 -6.13 38.87
CA CYS A 72 -75.71 -5.14 38.71
C CYS A 72 -75.48 -3.83 39.49
N ASN A 73 -74.23 -3.40 39.65
CA ASN A 73 -73.90 -2.13 40.31
C ASN A 73 -74.02 -0.90 39.37
N GLY A 74 -74.26 -1.13 38.08
CA GLY A 74 -74.45 -0.12 37.04
C GLY A 74 -73.24 0.11 36.14
N VAL A 75 -72.15 -0.64 36.31
CA VAL A 75 -70.96 -0.61 35.45
C VAL A 75 -70.37 -2.02 35.31
N ALA A 76 -69.85 -2.35 34.13
CA ALA A 76 -68.94 -3.48 33.95
C ALA A 76 -67.57 -3.05 34.49
N ASP A 77 -67.21 -3.52 35.68
CA ASP A 77 -66.02 -3.08 36.43
C ASP A 77 -65.10 -4.21 36.89
N PHE A 78 -64.94 -5.25 36.06
CA PHE A 78 -63.96 -6.31 36.30
C PHE A 78 -62.57 -5.74 36.66
N PRO A 79 -61.87 -6.30 37.66
CA PRO A 79 -60.49 -5.92 37.98
C PRO A 79 -59.53 -6.13 36.80
N GLY A 80 -59.19 -5.06 36.10
CA GLY A 80 -58.43 -5.10 34.85
C GLY A 80 -59.08 -4.25 33.74
N GLY A 81 -60.34 -3.85 33.91
CA GLY A 81 -61.10 -3.09 32.93
C GLY A 81 -61.73 -3.96 31.86
N GLU A 82 -62.83 -3.50 31.28
CA GLU A 82 -63.63 -4.23 30.28
C GLU A 82 -64.01 -3.36 29.09
N LEU A 83 -63.22 -2.32 28.87
CA LEU A 83 -63.35 -1.48 27.69
C LEU A 83 -62.35 -1.98 26.65
N ASP A 84 -62.76 -1.94 25.39
CA ASP A 84 -61.85 -1.99 24.26
C ASP A 84 -61.27 -0.58 24.07
N ALA A 85 -60.08 -0.36 24.62
CA ALA A 85 -59.50 0.97 24.77
C ALA A 85 -58.84 1.49 23.48
N ASP A 86 -58.32 0.61 22.64
CA ASP A 86 -57.63 0.94 21.39
C ASP A 86 -58.35 0.48 20.11
N ASN A 87 -59.49 -0.21 20.26
CA ASN A 87 -60.41 -0.65 19.20
C ASN A 87 -59.92 -1.85 18.37
N ASP A 88 -59.18 -2.78 18.97
CA ASP A 88 -58.80 -4.05 18.35
C ASP A 88 -59.81 -5.19 18.58
N GLY A 89 -60.80 -4.98 19.45
CA GLY A 89 -61.83 -5.94 19.79
C GLY A 89 -61.50 -6.85 20.97
N SER A 90 -60.37 -6.64 21.63
CA SER A 90 -60.03 -7.23 22.93
C SER A 90 -60.54 -6.34 24.08
N LEU A 91 -60.96 -6.97 25.17
CA LEU A 91 -61.28 -6.23 26.40
C LEU A 91 -59.99 -6.03 27.19
N SER A 92 -59.84 -4.91 27.91
CA SER A 92 -58.63 -4.62 28.71
C SER A 92 -58.17 -5.74 29.65
N CYS A 93 -59.09 -6.54 30.14
CA CYS A 93 -58.80 -7.69 31.00
C CYS A 93 -58.18 -8.91 30.28
N PHE A 94 -58.19 -8.93 28.94
CA PHE A 94 -57.47 -9.90 28.10
C PHE A 94 -56.36 -9.28 27.26
N ASP A 95 -56.45 -7.97 27.01
CA ASP A 95 -55.46 -7.19 26.29
C ASP A 95 -54.16 -7.03 27.12
N CYS A 96 -53.01 -7.21 26.47
CA CYS A 96 -51.71 -7.03 27.10
C CYS A 96 -51.18 -5.59 26.95
N ASN A 97 -51.75 -4.78 26.08
CA ASN A 97 -51.49 -3.35 25.95
C ASN A 97 -52.73 -2.57 25.44
N ASP A 98 -53.54 -2.06 26.36
CA ASP A 98 -54.74 -1.21 26.17
C ASP A 98 -54.59 0.05 25.27
N SER A 99 -53.41 0.29 24.70
CA SER A 99 -53.10 1.45 23.88
C SER A 99 -52.52 1.13 22.51
N ASP A 100 -52.30 -0.15 22.20
CA ASP A 100 -51.72 -0.61 20.94
C ASP A 100 -52.58 -1.71 20.30
N PRO A 101 -53.37 -1.37 19.25
CA PRO A 101 -54.32 -2.30 18.65
C PRO A 101 -53.66 -3.44 17.85
N ASN A 102 -52.33 -3.56 17.90
CA ASN A 102 -51.59 -4.71 17.38
C ASN A 102 -51.28 -5.74 18.47
N ASN A 103 -51.65 -5.50 19.72
CA ASN A 103 -51.29 -6.36 20.85
C ASN A 103 -52.53 -6.97 21.51
N PHE A 104 -53.13 -7.97 20.86
CA PHE A 104 -54.33 -8.64 21.35
C PHE A 104 -54.21 -10.17 21.29
N PRO A 105 -54.98 -10.89 22.13
CA PRO A 105 -54.99 -12.35 22.14
C PRO A 105 -55.12 -12.99 20.76
N GLY A 106 -54.08 -13.74 20.37
CA GLY A 106 -54.06 -14.52 19.13
C GLY A 106 -53.77 -13.73 17.85
N ASN A 107 -53.24 -12.50 17.94
CA ASN A 107 -52.67 -11.81 16.79
C ASN A 107 -51.40 -12.53 16.25
N LEU A 108 -50.84 -12.05 15.14
CA LEU A 108 -49.56 -12.52 14.63
C LEU A 108 -48.41 -11.71 15.23
N GLU A 109 -47.45 -12.40 15.84
CA GLU A 109 -46.15 -11.84 16.24
C GLU A 109 -45.43 -11.21 15.03
N ILE A 110 -44.90 -10.00 15.22
CA ILE A 110 -44.08 -9.27 14.27
C ILE A 110 -42.78 -8.82 14.95
N CYS A 111 -41.75 -8.43 14.19
CA CYS A 111 -40.47 -8.00 14.75
C CYS A 111 -40.53 -6.54 15.26
N ASP A 112 -41.22 -6.29 16.37
CA ASP A 112 -41.35 -4.96 16.99
C ASP A 112 -40.98 -4.92 18.49
N GLY A 113 -40.63 -6.06 19.07
CA GLY A 113 -40.26 -6.24 20.47
C GLY A 113 -41.47 -6.34 21.41
N GLN A 114 -42.69 -6.48 20.89
CA GLN A 114 -43.92 -6.53 21.65
C GLN A 114 -44.55 -7.93 21.61
N ASP A 115 -45.33 -8.27 22.64
CA ASP A 115 -46.13 -9.51 22.70
C ASP A 115 -47.43 -9.26 21.94
N ASN A 116 -47.39 -9.37 20.61
CA ASN A 116 -48.53 -9.00 19.77
C ASN A 116 -49.73 -9.94 19.98
N ASP A 117 -49.50 -11.20 20.35
CA ASP A 117 -50.55 -12.21 20.53
C ASP A 117 -51.00 -12.44 21.99
N CYS A 118 -50.43 -11.66 22.91
CA CYS A 118 -50.66 -11.71 24.36
C CYS A 118 -50.49 -13.11 24.99
N ASN A 119 -49.59 -13.96 24.45
CA ASN A 119 -49.28 -15.26 25.04
C ASN A 119 -48.28 -15.18 26.21
N GLY A 120 -47.78 -13.98 26.51
CA GLY A 120 -46.78 -13.69 27.53
C GLY A 120 -45.34 -13.71 27.01
N MET A 121 -45.13 -13.76 25.70
CA MET A 121 -43.81 -13.81 25.07
C MET A 121 -43.82 -13.16 23.68
N ALA A 122 -43.08 -12.06 23.52
CA ALA A 122 -42.62 -11.55 22.22
C ALA A 122 -41.69 -12.59 21.58
N ASN A 123 -42.22 -13.42 20.69
CA ASN A 123 -41.56 -14.65 20.22
C ASN A 123 -41.45 -14.76 18.70
N PHE A 124 -41.50 -13.64 17.99
CA PHE A 124 -41.13 -13.61 16.59
C PHE A 124 -39.71 -14.19 16.41
N PRO A 125 -39.47 -15.01 15.35
CA PRO A 125 -38.15 -15.55 15.08
C PRO A 125 -37.09 -14.44 14.95
N GLY A 126 -36.17 -14.34 15.91
CA GLY A 126 -35.09 -13.34 15.93
C GLY A 126 -35.35 -12.09 16.79
N GLU A 127 -36.49 -12.01 17.49
CA GLU A 127 -36.91 -10.80 18.22
C GLU A 127 -36.37 -10.68 19.65
N THR A 128 -35.74 -11.72 20.18
CA THR A 128 -35.17 -11.70 21.55
C THR A 128 -33.64 -11.71 21.56
N VAL A 129 -33.03 -11.60 20.39
CA VAL A 129 -31.59 -11.71 20.21
C VAL A 129 -31.10 -10.52 19.40
N ASP A 130 -30.27 -9.71 20.06
CA ASP A 130 -29.33 -8.80 19.44
C ASP A 130 -27.98 -9.53 19.49
N GLN A 131 -27.51 -10.02 18.34
CA GLN A 131 -26.41 -10.99 18.28
C GLN A 131 -25.03 -10.32 18.32
N ASP A 132 -24.88 -9.16 17.70
CA ASP A 132 -23.63 -8.42 17.62
C ASP A 132 -23.57 -7.19 18.55
N ASN A 133 -24.67 -6.87 19.23
CA ASN A 133 -24.84 -5.84 20.26
C ASN A 133 -24.84 -4.40 19.70
N ASP A 134 -25.41 -4.20 18.52
CA ASP A 134 -25.64 -2.89 17.90
C ASP A 134 -26.93 -2.20 18.37
N GLY A 135 -27.80 -2.93 19.08
CA GLY A 135 -29.10 -2.47 19.57
C GLY A 135 -30.27 -2.72 18.61
N VAL A 136 -30.07 -3.46 17.52
CA VAL A 136 -31.08 -3.92 16.58
C VAL A 136 -31.35 -5.41 16.81
N LEU A 137 -32.61 -5.79 16.72
CA LEU A 137 -33.00 -7.20 16.83
C LEU A 137 -32.63 -7.93 15.54
N ALA A 138 -32.17 -9.18 15.63
CA ALA A 138 -31.77 -9.99 14.48
C ALA A 138 -32.83 -10.10 13.37
N CYS A 139 -34.12 -9.92 13.71
CA CYS A 139 -35.18 -9.92 12.71
C CYS A 139 -35.32 -8.60 11.90
N ASN A 140 -34.66 -7.52 12.33
CA ASN A 140 -34.58 -6.22 11.64
C ASN A 140 -33.15 -5.86 11.20
N ASP A 141 -32.17 -6.68 11.56
CA ASP A 141 -30.76 -6.52 11.21
C ASP A 141 -30.48 -7.13 9.82
N CYS A 142 -29.61 -6.50 9.03
CA CYS A 142 -29.17 -7.05 7.75
C CYS A 142 -27.91 -7.92 7.85
N ASP A 143 -27.15 -7.84 8.95
CA ASP A 143 -26.06 -8.76 9.27
C ASP A 143 -25.89 -8.93 10.78
N ASP A 144 -26.56 -9.95 11.34
CA ASP A 144 -26.51 -10.36 12.77
C ASP A 144 -25.10 -10.64 13.36
N ASN A 145 -24.02 -10.47 12.60
CA ASN A 145 -22.65 -10.69 13.07
C ASN A 145 -21.76 -9.45 13.00
N ASP A 146 -22.25 -8.33 12.47
CA ASP A 146 -21.47 -7.11 12.28
C ASP A 146 -22.21 -5.89 12.82
N PRO A 147 -21.79 -5.35 13.99
CA PRO A 147 -22.51 -4.27 14.64
C PRO A 147 -22.38 -2.92 13.92
N ASN A 148 -21.75 -2.89 12.74
CA ASN A 148 -21.73 -1.74 11.85
C ASN A 148 -22.77 -1.85 10.72
N ASN A 149 -23.50 -2.94 10.61
CA ASN A 149 -24.42 -3.19 9.49
C ASN A 149 -25.85 -3.23 9.97
N PHE A 150 -26.44 -2.05 10.19
CA PHE A 150 -27.75 -1.93 10.82
C PHE A 150 -28.61 -0.80 10.24
N PRO A 151 -29.96 -0.92 10.31
CA PRO A 151 -30.86 0.06 9.72
C PRO A 151 -30.57 1.50 10.12
N GLY A 152 -30.28 2.34 9.12
CA GLY A 152 -30.03 3.76 9.31
C GLY A 152 -28.65 4.15 9.82
N ASN A 153 -27.69 3.22 9.87
CA ASN A 153 -26.28 3.57 10.09
C ASN A 153 -25.73 4.47 8.96
N THR A 154 -24.52 4.98 9.12
CA THR A 154 -23.80 5.67 8.05
C THR A 154 -22.94 4.69 7.27
N GLU A 155 -23.13 4.63 5.96
CA GLU A 155 -22.24 3.91 5.03
C GLU A 155 -20.76 4.25 5.32
N GLN A 156 -19.94 3.21 5.33
CA GLN A 156 -18.49 3.25 5.36
C GLN A 156 -17.96 2.86 3.98
N CYS A 157 -16.67 3.06 3.74
CA CYS A 157 -16.03 2.57 2.52
C CYS A 157 -15.44 1.18 2.80
N ASP A 158 -16.29 0.17 2.85
CA ASP A 158 -15.91 -1.21 3.16
C ASP A 158 -16.61 -2.26 2.28
N GLY A 159 -17.52 -1.83 1.40
CA GLY A 159 -18.25 -2.68 0.48
C GLY A 159 -19.45 -3.41 1.10
N PHE A 160 -19.82 -3.10 2.35
CA PHE A 160 -20.98 -3.64 3.03
C PHE A 160 -22.11 -2.60 3.08
N ASP A 161 -23.36 -3.07 3.13
CA ASP A 161 -24.54 -2.20 3.26
C ASP A 161 -24.71 -1.86 4.74
N ASN A 162 -23.95 -0.88 5.22
CA ASN A 162 -23.90 -0.57 6.64
C ASN A 162 -25.25 -0.05 7.15
N ASN A 163 -26.07 0.53 6.28
CA ASN A 163 -27.34 1.17 6.66
C ASN A 163 -28.60 0.34 6.38
N CYS A 164 -28.44 -0.86 5.80
CA CYS A 164 -29.48 -1.81 5.42
C CYS A 164 -30.57 -1.24 4.48
N ASP A 165 -30.26 -0.29 3.61
CA ASP A 165 -31.21 0.26 2.62
C ASP A 165 -31.32 -0.61 1.35
N GLY A 166 -30.52 -1.68 1.27
CA GLY A 166 -30.48 -2.65 0.19
C GLY A 166 -29.40 -2.35 -0.86
N VAL A 167 -28.57 -1.32 -0.66
CA VAL A 167 -27.42 -1.01 -1.52
C VAL A 167 -26.23 -0.46 -0.71
N PRO A 168 -25.01 -1.02 -0.84
CA PRO A 168 -23.80 -0.46 -0.22
C PRO A 168 -23.39 0.81 -0.97
N ASN A 169 -23.92 1.96 -0.54
CA ASN A 169 -23.99 3.19 -1.30
C ASN A 169 -23.24 4.35 -0.64
N PHE A 170 -22.06 4.10 -0.10
CA PHE A 170 -21.16 5.20 0.23
C PHE A 170 -20.94 6.09 -1.01
N PRO A 171 -20.87 7.43 -0.87
CA PRO A 171 -20.56 8.30 -1.99
C PRO A 171 -19.23 7.91 -2.68
N GLY A 172 -19.33 7.21 -3.82
CA GLY A 172 -18.18 6.75 -4.62
C GLY A 172 -17.84 5.26 -4.52
N GLU A 173 -18.57 4.44 -3.74
CA GLU A 173 -18.15 3.07 -3.40
C GLU A 173 -18.17 2.03 -4.52
N GLN A 174 -19.04 2.17 -5.52
CA GLN A 174 -19.42 1.01 -6.35
C GLN A 174 -18.62 0.83 -7.65
N SER A 175 -17.47 1.48 -7.77
CA SER A 175 -16.66 1.39 -8.98
C SER A 175 -15.22 1.09 -8.64
N ASP A 176 -14.84 -0.17 -8.82
CA ASP A 176 -13.46 -0.53 -9.15
C ASP A 176 -13.24 -0.17 -10.63
N ALA A 177 -12.73 1.03 -10.87
CA ALA A 177 -12.74 1.64 -12.21
C ALA A 177 -11.63 1.10 -13.12
N ASP A 178 -10.52 0.62 -12.55
CA ASP A 178 -9.37 0.08 -13.27
C ASP A 178 -9.15 -1.43 -13.05
N ASN A 179 -9.95 -2.07 -12.20
CA ASN A 179 -10.01 -3.50 -11.93
C ASN A 179 -8.82 -4.04 -11.11
N ASP A 180 -8.29 -3.26 -10.17
CA ASP A 180 -7.26 -3.71 -9.22
C ASP A 180 -7.82 -4.30 -7.91
N GLY A 181 -9.14 -4.21 -7.73
CA GLY A 181 -9.85 -4.71 -6.55
C GLY A 181 -9.99 -3.71 -5.41
N ALA A 182 -9.51 -2.47 -5.57
CA ALA A 182 -9.82 -1.38 -4.67
C ALA A 182 -11.13 -0.70 -5.04
N LEU A 183 -11.87 -0.25 -4.02
CA LEU A 183 -13.03 0.61 -4.23
C LEU A 183 -12.54 2.04 -4.41
N ALA A 184 -13.14 2.81 -5.32
CA ALA A 184 -12.78 4.20 -5.61
C ALA A 184 -12.73 5.14 -4.38
N CYS A 185 -13.34 4.77 -3.25
CA CYS A 185 -13.29 5.56 -2.02
C CYS A 185 -12.03 5.31 -1.15
N VAL A 186 -11.30 4.23 -1.37
CA VAL A 186 -9.99 3.92 -0.72
C VAL A 186 -8.82 3.94 -1.71
N ASP A 187 -9.13 3.84 -3.00
CA ASP A 187 -8.18 3.97 -4.10
C ASP A 187 -7.67 5.41 -4.20
N CYS A 188 -6.35 5.57 -4.30
CA CYS A 188 -5.72 6.88 -4.45
C CYS A 188 -5.65 7.34 -5.91
N ASN A 189 -5.92 6.45 -6.86
CA ASN A 189 -6.03 6.72 -8.29
C ASN A 189 -6.86 5.66 -9.04
N ASP A 190 -8.19 5.84 -9.07
CA ASP A 190 -9.19 5.02 -9.78
C ASP A 190 -8.97 4.74 -11.28
N GLY A 191 -7.90 5.30 -11.88
CA GLY A 191 -7.57 5.12 -13.30
C GLY A 191 -6.27 4.37 -13.53
N ASP A 192 -5.57 3.94 -12.48
CA ASP A 192 -4.30 3.23 -12.56
C ASP A 192 -4.28 2.01 -11.63
N PRO A 193 -4.39 0.78 -12.17
CA PRO A 193 -4.52 -0.44 -11.38
C PRO A 193 -3.24 -0.86 -10.64
N ASN A 194 -2.22 0.01 -10.63
CA ASN A 194 -1.02 -0.14 -9.82
C ASN A 194 -1.05 0.74 -8.56
N ASN A 195 -2.11 1.52 -8.33
CA ASN A 195 -2.19 2.49 -7.25
C ASN A 195 -3.35 2.17 -6.31
N PHE A 196 -3.22 1.11 -5.51
CA PHE A 196 -4.26 0.66 -4.59
C PHE A 196 -3.74 0.39 -3.18
N PRO A 197 -4.61 0.44 -2.15
CA PRO A 197 -4.24 0.14 -0.79
C PRO A 197 -3.47 -1.18 -0.62
N GLY A 198 -2.24 -1.06 -0.10
CA GLY A 198 -1.40 -2.23 0.21
C GLY A 198 -0.66 -2.84 -0.98
N ASN A 199 -0.64 -2.22 -2.15
CA ASN A 199 0.26 -2.62 -3.23
C ASN A 199 1.76 -2.50 -2.83
N THR A 200 2.66 -3.01 -3.66
CA THR A 200 4.10 -2.77 -3.49
C THR A 200 4.51 -1.49 -4.19
N GLU A 201 5.21 -0.61 -3.46
CA GLU A 201 5.81 0.61 -4.02
C GLU A 201 6.78 0.27 -5.17
N SER A 202 6.58 0.96 -6.28
CA SER A 202 7.44 1.00 -7.45
C SER A 202 8.11 2.37 -7.52
N CYS A 203 9.30 2.45 -8.10
CA CYS A 203 9.94 3.74 -8.33
C CYS A 203 9.36 4.40 -9.59
N ASP A 204 8.20 5.03 -9.49
CA ASP A 204 7.48 5.61 -10.62
C ASP A 204 6.92 7.02 -10.36
N GLY A 205 7.14 7.58 -9.17
CA GLY A 205 6.58 8.89 -8.82
C GLY A 205 5.14 8.85 -8.32
N GLN A 206 4.58 7.66 -8.08
CA GLN A 206 3.22 7.45 -7.62
C GLN A 206 3.21 6.87 -6.20
N ASP A 207 2.06 6.97 -5.55
CA ASP A 207 1.79 6.32 -4.27
C ASP A 207 1.09 5.00 -4.60
N ASN A 208 1.87 3.95 -4.87
CA ASN A 208 1.30 2.72 -5.40
C ASN A 208 0.46 1.99 -4.34
N ASN A 209 0.75 2.21 -3.06
CA ASN A 209 0.12 1.50 -1.94
C ASN A 209 -0.92 2.35 -1.17
N CYS A 210 -1.18 3.57 -1.64
CA CYS A 210 -2.11 4.55 -1.10
C CYS A 210 -1.93 4.88 0.39
N ASN A 211 -0.68 4.90 0.89
CA ASN A 211 -0.40 5.20 2.29
C ASN A 211 -0.03 6.68 2.54
N GLY A 212 -0.01 7.50 1.49
CA GLY A 212 0.31 8.92 1.52
C GLY A 212 1.78 9.26 1.27
N PHE A 213 2.62 8.27 0.96
CA PHE A 213 4.06 8.44 0.77
C PHE A 213 4.53 7.96 -0.61
N VAL A 214 4.87 8.90 -1.48
CA VAL A 214 5.40 8.62 -2.83
C VAL A 214 6.87 8.15 -2.79
N ASP A 215 7.14 6.96 -3.31
CA ASP A 215 8.47 6.35 -3.50
C ASP A 215 9.39 6.38 -2.24
N GLN A 216 8.83 6.27 -1.03
CA GLN A 216 9.61 6.46 0.21
C GLN A 216 10.28 5.20 0.74
N ALA A 217 11.25 5.40 1.65
CA ALA A 217 12.14 4.39 2.24
C ALA A 217 11.47 3.28 3.09
N GLU A 218 10.17 3.08 2.95
CA GLU A 218 9.41 2.03 3.62
C GLU A 218 9.74 0.65 3.03
N VAL A 219 10.04 0.60 1.73
CA VAL A 219 10.73 -0.53 1.11
C VAL A 219 12.12 -0.13 0.62
N PRO A 220 13.13 -1.03 0.75
CA PRO A 220 14.44 -0.77 0.19
C PRO A 220 14.37 -0.50 -1.32
N VAL A 221 15.22 0.39 -1.84
CA VAL A 221 15.31 0.69 -3.28
C VAL A 221 15.56 -0.58 -4.10
N SER A 222 16.28 -1.56 -3.56
CA SER A 222 16.49 -2.86 -4.21
C SER A 222 15.22 -3.69 -4.41
N VAL A 223 14.15 -3.41 -3.65
CA VAL A 223 12.83 -4.01 -3.84
C VAL A 223 12.06 -3.25 -4.93
N MET A 224 12.04 -1.92 -4.87
CA MET A 224 11.36 -1.06 -5.87
C MET A 224 11.95 -1.21 -7.27
N CYS A 225 13.28 -1.31 -7.36
CA CYS A 225 14.02 -1.24 -8.61
C CYS A 225 14.66 -2.57 -9.03
N GLY A 226 14.73 -3.54 -8.12
CA GLY A 226 15.58 -4.72 -8.29
C GLY A 226 17.06 -4.37 -8.10
N SER A 227 17.86 -5.38 -7.76
CA SER A 227 19.31 -5.22 -7.65
C SER A 227 20.00 -5.39 -9.00
N VAL A 228 20.97 -4.52 -9.28
CA VAL A 228 21.78 -4.56 -10.51
C VAL A 228 23.27 -4.76 -10.19
N PRO A 229 24.06 -5.37 -11.10
CA PRO A 229 25.44 -5.73 -10.80
C PRO A 229 26.35 -4.52 -10.49
N ASN A 230 27.16 -4.65 -9.44
CA ASN A 230 28.22 -3.69 -9.05
C ASN A 230 27.77 -2.24 -8.88
N ALA A 231 26.50 -1.99 -8.52
CA ALA A 231 25.95 -0.67 -8.33
C ALA A 231 25.26 -0.52 -6.97
N ILE A 232 25.12 0.73 -6.54
CA ILE A 232 24.18 1.16 -5.51
C ILE A 232 23.04 1.85 -6.24
N GLU A 233 21.84 1.32 -6.08
CA GLU A 233 20.64 1.79 -6.75
C GLU A 233 20.04 3.01 -6.04
N GLU A 234 19.39 3.88 -6.82
CA GLU A 234 18.57 4.98 -6.30
C GLU A 234 17.21 5.00 -6.99
N CYS A 235 16.22 5.57 -6.30
CA CYS A 235 14.95 5.91 -6.90
C CYS A 235 14.90 7.41 -7.21
N ASN A 236 14.69 7.77 -8.49
CA ASN A 236 14.56 9.16 -8.94
C ASN A 236 13.09 9.57 -9.16
N GLY A 237 12.17 8.94 -8.42
CA GLY A 237 10.72 9.09 -8.52
C GLY A 237 10.22 8.86 -9.95
N ALA A 238 9.55 9.84 -10.54
CA ALA A 238 9.03 9.76 -11.90
C ALA A 238 10.10 9.53 -13.00
N MET A 239 11.38 9.75 -12.70
CA MET A 239 12.48 9.40 -13.63
C MET A 239 12.88 7.93 -13.57
N GLY A 240 12.29 7.17 -12.65
CA GLY A 240 12.50 5.75 -12.45
C GLY A 240 13.78 5.41 -11.69
N CYS A 241 14.16 4.14 -11.79
CA CYS A 241 15.33 3.58 -11.15
C CYS A 241 16.63 4.08 -11.80
N GLY A 242 17.59 4.47 -10.96
CA GLY A 242 18.91 4.96 -11.37
C GLY A 242 20.06 4.27 -10.63
N ILE A 243 21.28 4.55 -11.08
CA ILE A 243 22.51 4.13 -10.41
C ILE A 243 23.06 5.33 -9.64
N GLN A 244 23.01 5.27 -8.32
CA GLN A 244 23.56 6.31 -7.44
C GLN A 244 25.08 6.33 -7.52
N SER A 245 25.70 5.14 -7.47
CA SER A 245 27.15 4.98 -7.56
C SER A 245 27.56 3.56 -7.90
N CYS A 246 28.76 3.40 -8.46
CA CYS A 246 29.34 2.09 -8.72
C CYS A 246 30.14 1.57 -7.53
N LEU A 247 30.08 0.25 -7.33
CA LEU A 247 30.84 -0.44 -6.30
C LEU A 247 32.27 -0.69 -6.77
N GLY A 248 33.24 -0.41 -5.90
CA GLY A 248 34.65 -0.73 -6.15
C GLY A 248 35.23 0.02 -7.36
N ASP A 249 35.83 -0.75 -8.26
CA ASP A 249 36.54 -0.24 -9.45
C ASP A 249 35.64 -0.25 -10.72
N TYR A 250 34.32 -0.38 -10.58
CA TYR A 250 33.41 -0.41 -11.72
C TYR A 250 32.96 0.99 -12.14
N TYR A 251 32.61 1.12 -13.41
CA TYR A 251 31.98 2.31 -14.01
C TYR A 251 30.72 1.88 -14.77
N ASP A 252 29.72 2.75 -14.72
CA ASP A 252 28.60 2.76 -15.65
C ASP A 252 29.02 3.61 -16.86
N VAL A 253 29.10 2.99 -18.05
CA VAL A 253 29.53 3.70 -19.27
C VAL A 253 28.42 3.96 -20.27
N ASP A 254 27.25 3.35 -20.09
CA ASP A 254 26.10 3.51 -20.98
C ASP A 254 24.89 4.22 -20.34
N GLY A 255 24.91 4.42 -19.03
CA GLY A 255 23.84 5.07 -18.27
C GLY A 255 22.59 4.21 -18.12
N MET A 256 22.66 2.92 -18.45
CA MET A 256 21.50 2.02 -18.40
C MET A 256 21.43 1.32 -17.05
N PHE A 257 20.34 1.56 -16.32
CA PHE A 257 20.12 0.91 -15.02
C PHE A 257 20.24 -0.61 -15.08
N GLY A 258 19.61 -1.25 -16.07
CA GLY A 258 19.51 -2.71 -16.17
C GLY A 258 20.84 -3.46 -16.39
N THR A 259 21.88 -2.78 -16.89
CA THR A 259 23.23 -3.35 -17.05
C THR A 259 24.09 -3.18 -15.80
N GLY A 260 23.67 -2.32 -14.86
CA GLY A 260 24.44 -1.96 -13.67
C GLY A 260 25.74 -1.25 -14.05
N CYS A 261 26.72 -1.27 -13.14
CA CYS A 261 28.06 -0.82 -13.48
C CYS A 261 28.84 -1.97 -14.12
N GLU A 262 28.88 -1.96 -15.45
CA GLU A 262 29.34 -3.04 -16.30
C GLU A 262 30.86 -3.01 -16.53
N CYS A 263 31.51 -1.90 -16.20
CA CYS A 263 32.86 -1.61 -16.67
C CYS A 263 33.93 -1.67 -15.59
N LEU A 264 34.60 -2.81 -15.43
CA LEU A 264 35.72 -2.92 -14.49
C LEU A 264 36.94 -2.11 -14.98
N ALA A 265 37.43 -1.20 -14.14
CA ALA A 265 38.66 -0.46 -14.37
C ALA A 265 39.90 -1.37 -14.27
N ALA A 266 40.74 -1.34 -15.30
CA ALA A 266 42.03 -2.00 -15.34
C ALA A 266 43.13 -0.96 -15.61
N PRO A 267 44.27 -1.01 -14.90
CA PRO A 267 44.57 -1.91 -13.79
C PRO A 267 43.78 -1.56 -12.52
N ALA A 268 43.46 -2.58 -11.72
CA ALA A 268 42.77 -2.46 -10.43
C ALA A 268 43.78 -2.58 -9.27
N PRO A 269 43.60 -1.86 -8.14
CA PRO A 269 42.54 -0.88 -7.91
C PRO A 269 42.73 0.38 -8.74
N ILE A 270 41.68 1.18 -8.91
CA ILE A 270 41.68 2.39 -9.75
C ILE A 270 42.76 3.42 -9.37
N THR A 271 43.26 3.36 -8.14
CA THR A 271 44.36 4.18 -7.65
C THR A 271 45.73 3.79 -8.25
N THR A 272 45.82 2.65 -8.92
CA THR A 272 47.05 2.13 -9.53
C THR A 272 47.38 2.92 -10.79
N GLY A 273 48.54 3.56 -10.82
CA GLY A 273 48.94 4.36 -11.99
C GLY A 273 48.09 5.61 -12.19
N ASN A 274 47.35 6.08 -11.19
CA ASN A 274 46.41 7.20 -11.37
C ASN A 274 47.07 8.59 -11.43
N SER A 275 48.40 8.65 -11.31
CA SER A 275 49.18 9.88 -11.42
C SER A 275 50.60 9.55 -11.85
N CYS A 276 51.34 10.53 -12.36
CA CYS A 276 52.74 10.33 -12.72
C CYS A 276 53.60 9.88 -11.53
N ALA A 277 53.31 10.35 -10.30
CA ALA A 277 54.06 9.97 -9.10
C ALA A 277 53.78 8.52 -8.65
N SER A 278 52.62 7.97 -9.02
CA SER A 278 52.19 6.60 -8.73
C SER A 278 52.22 5.72 -9.99
N ALA A 279 52.99 6.12 -11.01
CA ALA A 279 53.07 5.42 -12.29
C ALA A 279 53.49 3.95 -12.12
N ILE A 280 52.92 3.10 -12.94
CA ILE A 280 53.16 1.66 -12.93
C ILE A 280 54.53 1.41 -13.56
N SER A 281 55.47 0.94 -12.75
CA SER A 281 56.79 0.56 -13.25
C SER A 281 56.68 -0.68 -14.12
N VAL A 282 57.10 -0.58 -15.39
CA VAL A 282 57.18 -1.71 -16.31
C VAL A 282 58.60 -2.26 -16.44
N GLY A 283 59.54 -1.73 -15.66
CA GLY A 283 60.92 -2.17 -15.58
C GLY A 283 61.90 -1.31 -16.39
N SER A 284 63.02 -1.92 -16.77
CA SER A 284 64.02 -1.30 -17.64
C SER A 284 64.04 -2.02 -18.99
N LEU A 285 64.21 -1.27 -20.08
CA LEU A 285 64.31 -1.78 -21.44
C LEU A 285 65.69 -1.39 -21.99
N THR A 286 66.53 -2.37 -22.29
CA THR A 286 67.84 -2.14 -22.93
C THR A 286 67.71 -2.27 -24.45
N ASP A 287 68.41 -1.40 -25.17
CA ASP A 287 68.59 -1.45 -26.62
C ASP A 287 69.49 -2.61 -27.06
N ALA A 288 70.48 -3.02 -26.26
CA ALA A 288 71.38 -4.13 -26.57
C ALA A 288 70.66 -5.47 -26.85
N ASN A 289 69.49 -5.67 -26.22
CA ASN A 289 68.64 -6.85 -26.45
C ASN A 289 67.38 -6.54 -27.27
N GLN A 290 67.20 -5.29 -27.69
CA GLN A 290 65.99 -4.80 -28.34
C GLN A 290 64.73 -5.14 -27.53
N ASP A 291 64.75 -4.77 -26.24
CA ASP A 291 63.71 -5.15 -25.30
C ASP A 291 62.37 -4.49 -25.63
N SER A 292 61.28 -5.23 -25.39
CA SER A 292 59.93 -4.69 -25.45
C SER A 292 59.03 -5.27 -24.37
N VAL A 293 58.07 -4.48 -23.92
CA VAL A 293 57.06 -4.87 -22.92
C VAL A 293 55.69 -4.41 -23.37
N ASN A 294 54.70 -5.30 -23.19
CA ASN A 294 53.31 -4.98 -23.48
C ASN A 294 52.56 -4.73 -22.17
N VAL A 295 51.80 -3.64 -22.14
CA VAL A 295 50.87 -3.30 -21.07
C VAL A 295 49.45 -3.27 -21.58
N SER A 296 48.50 -3.48 -20.68
CA SER A 296 47.08 -3.35 -20.95
C SER A 296 46.38 -2.57 -19.85
N GLY A 297 45.26 -1.97 -20.22
CA GLY A 297 44.42 -1.21 -19.31
C GLY A 297 43.20 -0.67 -20.05
N ASN A 298 42.38 0.08 -19.33
CA ASN A 298 41.28 0.84 -19.92
C ASN A 298 41.13 2.18 -19.21
N VAL A 299 40.42 3.10 -19.84
CA VAL A 299 40.03 4.38 -19.26
C VAL A 299 38.52 4.53 -19.51
N PRO A 300 37.65 3.95 -18.65
CA PRO A 300 36.22 3.84 -18.90
C PRO A 300 35.52 5.16 -19.20
N VAL A 301 35.89 6.22 -18.48
CA VAL A 301 35.33 7.57 -18.58
C VAL A 301 36.42 8.62 -18.74
N ALA A 302 36.09 9.78 -19.32
CA ALA A 302 37.00 10.91 -19.37
C ALA A 302 37.38 11.40 -17.96
N GLY A 303 38.64 11.78 -17.76
CA GLY A 303 39.18 12.22 -16.47
C GLY A 303 39.92 11.15 -15.68
N ARG A 304 39.73 9.86 -16.00
CA ARG A 304 40.67 8.81 -15.55
C ARG A 304 41.90 8.82 -16.46
N GLU A 305 43.05 8.45 -15.88
CA GLU A 305 44.32 8.29 -16.59
C GLU A 305 45.08 7.12 -16.00
N VAL A 306 45.93 6.49 -16.82
CA VAL A 306 46.82 5.40 -16.40
C VAL A 306 48.24 5.76 -16.79
N TRP A 307 49.11 5.86 -15.81
CA TRP A 307 50.51 6.21 -15.96
C TRP A 307 51.39 4.97 -15.88
N TYR A 308 52.33 4.87 -16.81
CA TYR A 308 53.41 3.90 -16.82
C TYR A 308 54.75 4.60 -16.72
N VAL A 309 55.73 3.91 -16.14
CA VAL A 309 57.11 4.39 -16.08
C VAL A 309 58.07 3.26 -16.43
N PHE A 310 59.08 3.57 -17.24
CA PHE A 310 60.19 2.66 -17.53
C PHE A 310 61.50 3.41 -17.65
N ASN A 311 62.59 2.69 -17.45
CA ASN A 311 63.92 3.19 -17.74
C ASN A 311 64.39 2.62 -19.08
N ALA A 312 64.60 3.47 -20.07
CA ALA A 312 65.30 3.07 -21.28
C ALA A 312 66.80 3.17 -21.00
N ILE A 313 67.48 2.03 -21.07
CA ILE A 313 68.93 1.94 -20.86
C ILE A 313 69.58 2.01 -22.24
N ASP A 314 70.46 2.96 -22.38
CA ASP A 314 71.37 3.12 -23.52
C ASP A 314 72.68 2.40 -23.16
N ASP A 315 72.85 1.20 -23.71
CA ASP A 315 74.09 0.44 -23.49
C ASP A 315 75.18 0.94 -24.45
N LEU A 316 76.37 1.17 -23.90
CA LEU A 316 77.48 1.76 -24.65
C LEU A 316 77.95 0.88 -25.82
N ASP A 317 77.50 1.21 -27.04
CA ASP A 317 77.86 0.51 -28.26
C ASP A 317 78.75 1.33 -29.20
N THR A 318 79.87 0.75 -29.63
CA THR A 318 80.89 1.45 -30.44
C THR A 318 80.71 1.28 -31.95
N ASN A 319 79.67 0.56 -32.39
CA ASN A 319 79.39 0.23 -33.78
C ASN A 319 77.88 0.34 -34.10
N GLY A 320 77.32 1.55 -34.06
CA GLY A 320 75.89 1.73 -34.30
C GLY A 320 75.07 1.45 -33.05
N ASP A 321 74.97 2.44 -32.17
CA ASP A 321 73.98 2.46 -31.09
C ASP A 321 72.59 2.56 -31.70
N GLU A 322 71.67 1.72 -31.24
CA GLU A 322 70.31 1.63 -31.71
C GLU A 322 69.33 2.14 -30.64
N PHE A 323 69.74 3.12 -29.82
CA PHE A 323 68.90 3.75 -28.80
C PHE A 323 67.67 4.44 -29.41
N HIS A 324 66.61 3.65 -29.53
CA HIS A 324 65.34 4.00 -30.14
C HIS A 324 64.21 3.58 -29.21
N VAL A 325 63.64 4.57 -28.53
CA VAL A 325 62.54 4.39 -27.61
C VAL A 325 61.23 4.68 -28.33
N ASP A 326 60.41 3.64 -28.46
CA ASP A 326 59.08 3.73 -29.07
C ASP A 326 58.01 3.30 -28.07
N GLY A 327 56.84 3.91 -28.21
CA GLY A 327 55.63 3.41 -27.58
C GLY A 327 54.42 3.61 -28.47
N ARG A 328 53.73 2.51 -28.77
CA ARG A 328 52.58 2.50 -29.67
C ARG A 328 51.46 1.60 -29.17
N PHE A 329 50.22 1.97 -29.47
CA PHE A 329 49.09 1.07 -29.25
C PHE A 329 49.11 -0.09 -30.25
N LEU A 330 49.12 -1.33 -29.73
CA LEU A 330 48.84 -2.54 -30.51
C LEU A 330 47.34 -2.72 -30.72
N VAL A 331 46.55 -2.33 -29.71
CA VAL A 331 45.08 -2.32 -29.75
C VAL A 331 44.60 -0.99 -29.19
N ASN A 332 43.92 -0.20 -30.02
CA ASN A 332 43.27 1.06 -29.64
C ASN A 332 41.80 1.04 -30.12
N PRO A 333 40.88 0.44 -29.34
CA PRO A 333 39.47 0.31 -29.75
C PRO A 333 38.85 1.65 -30.12
N GLY A 334 38.36 1.75 -31.35
CA GLY A 334 37.74 2.97 -31.88
C GLY A 334 38.68 4.18 -31.98
N GLY A 335 40.00 4.00 -31.81
CA GLY A 335 40.95 5.11 -31.72
C GLY A 335 40.71 6.00 -30.48
N GLY A 336 40.09 5.46 -29.43
CA GLY A 336 39.65 6.24 -28.28
C GLY A 336 40.78 6.73 -27.39
N TYR A 337 41.94 6.06 -27.38
CA TYR A 337 43.04 6.36 -26.46
C TYR A 337 44.13 7.21 -27.09
N ALA A 338 44.71 8.08 -26.26
CA ALA A 338 45.88 8.89 -26.58
C ALA A 338 46.94 8.81 -25.48
N ILE A 339 48.13 9.29 -25.80
CA ILE A 339 49.26 9.33 -24.87
C ILE A 339 49.90 10.72 -24.74
N ASP A 340 50.40 11.02 -23.54
CA ASP A 340 51.40 12.06 -23.30
C ASP A 340 52.68 11.39 -22.76
N VAL A 341 53.85 11.86 -23.22
CA VAL A 341 55.14 11.21 -22.88
C VAL A 341 56.12 12.25 -22.36
N TYR A 342 56.79 11.91 -21.26
CA TYR A 342 57.75 12.78 -20.58
C TYR A 342 59.05 12.05 -20.29
N ARG A 343 60.19 12.63 -20.69
CA ARG A 343 61.54 12.12 -20.43
C ARG A 343 62.17 12.81 -19.24
N GLY A 344 62.82 12.04 -18.38
CA GLY A 344 63.59 12.50 -17.22
C GLY A 344 62.75 12.93 -16.01
N GLY A 345 61.42 12.95 -16.12
CA GLY A 345 60.54 13.32 -15.01
C GLY A 345 59.08 13.43 -15.42
N CYS A 346 58.26 13.81 -14.45
CA CYS A 346 56.82 14.06 -14.62
C CYS A 346 56.53 15.41 -15.30
N PRO A 347 55.26 15.70 -15.66
CA PRO A 347 54.87 17.02 -16.15
C PRO A 347 55.42 18.16 -15.27
N GLY A 348 56.11 19.12 -15.88
CA GLY A 348 56.72 20.27 -15.21
C GLY A 348 58.17 20.06 -14.72
N THR A 349 58.64 18.83 -14.60
CA THR A 349 60.06 18.53 -14.26
C THR A 349 60.80 17.81 -15.39
N GLY A 350 60.10 16.99 -16.18
CA GLY A 350 60.62 16.32 -17.36
C GLY A 350 60.39 17.09 -18.66
N THR A 351 61.08 16.67 -19.72
CA THR A 351 60.88 17.17 -21.08
C THR A 351 59.70 16.45 -21.72
N GLN A 352 58.67 17.20 -22.14
CA GLN A 352 57.52 16.63 -22.85
C GLN A 352 57.92 16.26 -24.30
N LEU A 353 57.76 15.00 -24.66
CA LEU A 353 58.12 14.46 -25.97
C LEU A 353 56.90 14.30 -26.88
N ALA A 354 55.77 13.87 -26.32
CA ALA A 354 54.50 13.74 -27.04
C ALA A 354 53.40 14.54 -26.32
N ASN A 355 52.60 15.25 -27.11
CA ASN A 355 51.47 16.07 -26.67
C ASN A 355 50.43 16.16 -27.80
N GLY A 356 49.16 16.27 -27.46
CA GLY A 356 48.10 16.62 -28.39
C GLY A 356 47.48 15.43 -29.11
N GLU A 357 46.98 14.46 -28.34
CA GLU A 357 46.21 13.32 -28.84
C GLU A 357 46.98 12.37 -29.78
N THR A 358 48.24 12.07 -29.47
CA THR A 358 49.03 11.12 -30.28
C THR A 358 48.73 9.67 -29.89
N SER A 359 48.79 8.75 -30.85
CA SER A 359 48.57 7.29 -30.66
C SER A 359 49.86 6.47 -30.57
N SER A 360 51.00 7.12 -30.82
CA SER A 360 52.34 6.58 -30.67
C SER A 360 53.33 7.70 -30.39
N PHE A 361 54.53 7.33 -29.96
CA PHE A 361 55.68 8.22 -29.92
C PHE A 361 56.92 7.42 -30.33
N ASP A 362 57.81 8.08 -31.05
CA ASP A 362 59.10 7.54 -31.45
C ASP A 362 60.16 8.56 -31.05
N TRP A 363 61.16 8.16 -30.27
CA TRP A 363 62.26 9.00 -29.84
C TRP A 363 63.58 8.27 -30.06
N PHE A 364 64.54 8.97 -30.67
CA PHE A 364 65.87 8.45 -30.96
C PHE A 364 66.89 9.58 -30.82
N THR A 365 68.15 9.21 -30.64
CA THR A 365 69.28 10.15 -30.66
C THR A 365 69.54 10.61 -32.10
N ASP A 366 69.40 11.91 -32.38
CA ASP A 366 69.81 12.54 -33.65
C ASP A 366 71.20 13.17 -33.49
N PHE A 367 72.15 12.64 -34.25
CA PHE A 367 73.55 13.06 -34.28
C PHE A 367 73.80 14.51 -34.68
N ASN A 368 72.90 15.14 -35.43
CA ASN A 368 73.32 16.30 -36.21
C ASN A 368 73.25 17.66 -35.50
N GLN A 369 72.61 17.77 -34.32
CA GLN A 369 72.34 19.05 -33.61
C GLN A 369 71.94 20.23 -34.55
N THR A 370 71.44 19.92 -35.73
CA THR A 370 70.99 20.84 -36.76
C THR A 370 69.61 20.37 -37.12
N SER A 371 68.68 21.31 -37.16
CA SER A 371 67.24 21.13 -37.20
C SER A 371 66.71 20.56 -38.53
N ALA A 372 67.37 19.57 -39.13
CA ALA A 372 66.94 18.87 -40.32
C ALA A 372 67.21 17.36 -40.16
N GLY A 373 66.11 16.63 -39.96
CA GLY A 373 66.09 15.20 -39.68
C GLY A 373 66.74 14.31 -40.72
N CYS A 374 66.92 13.06 -40.31
CA CYS A 374 67.30 11.94 -41.14
C CYS A 374 66.19 11.60 -42.15
N ASP A 375 66.13 12.31 -43.28
CA ASP A 375 65.37 11.88 -44.46
C ASP A 375 66.19 10.84 -45.23
N GLY A 376 66.25 9.59 -44.74
CA GLY A 376 66.94 8.49 -45.42
C GLY A 376 66.61 7.10 -44.88
N PRO A 377 66.62 6.05 -45.72
CA PRO A 377 66.18 4.68 -45.37
C PRO A 377 67.22 3.85 -44.61
N ALA A 378 68.22 4.47 -43.99
CA ALA A 378 69.28 3.78 -43.23
C ALA A 378 68.98 3.91 -41.73
N PRO A 379 69.26 2.87 -40.92
CA PRO A 379 69.01 2.92 -39.48
C PRO A 379 69.82 4.07 -38.89
N CYS A 380 69.12 4.99 -38.25
CA CYS A 380 69.74 6.05 -37.47
C CYS A 380 70.30 5.35 -36.23
N GLY A 381 71.62 5.22 -36.17
CA GLY A 381 72.30 4.70 -35.00
C GLY A 381 73.70 5.28 -34.84
N GLU A 382 74.35 5.11 -33.68
CA GLU A 382 75.71 5.63 -33.38
C GLU A 382 76.84 4.95 -34.17
N GLY A 383 76.77 5.01 -35.49
CA GLY A 383 77.87 4.63 -36.35
C GLY A 383 79.02 5.66 -36.28
N ASN A 384 80.18 5.25 -35.76
CA ASN A 384 81.43 6.02 -35.65
C ASN A 384 81.47 7.10 -34.55
N CYS A 385 81.07 6.76 -33.33
CA CYS A 385 81.32 7.58 -32.14
C CYS A 385 82.58 7.11 -31.36
N THR A 386 83.10 7.96 -30.49
CA THR A 386 84.26 7.68 -29.64
C THR A 386 83.87 7.85 -28.17
N THR A 387 84.31 6.95 -27.29
CA THR A 387 84.06 7.05 -25.84
C THR A 387 84.90 8.11 -25.14
N THR A 388 85.83 8.74 -25.87
CA THR A 388 86.69 9.83 -25.39
C THR A 388 86.57 11.01 -26.34
N PRO A 389 86.35 12.25 -25.86
CA PRO A 389 86.17 13.40 -26.74
C PRO A 389 87.38 13.61 -27.66
N VAL A 390 87.23 13.30 -28.95
CA VAL A 390 88.22 13.62 -29.99
C VAL A 390 87.69 14.79 -30.82
N PRO A 391 88.47 15.88 -31.01
CA PRO A 391 88.04 17.00 -31.85
C PRO A 391 87.67 16.53 -33.27
N GLY A 392 86.42 16.72 -33.66
CA GLY A 392 85.89 16.33 -34.98
C GLY A 392 85.35 14.89 -35.07
N ALA A 393 85.31 14.14 -33.97
CA ALA A 393 84.59 12.87 -33.88
C ALA A 393 83.34 13.03 -33.00
N ASN A 394 82.33 12.19 -33.23
CA ASN A 394 81.16 12.13 -32.37
C ASN A 394 81.52 11.41 -31.05
N VAL A 395 80.79 11.69 -29.98
CA VAL A 395 80.96 11.05 -28.66
C VAL A 395 79.73 10.21 -28.38
N CYS A 396 79.93 8.93 -28.03
CA CYS A 396 78.85 8.04 -27.59
C CYS A 396 78.44 8.52 -26.19
N ASN A 397 77.24 9.10 -26.06
CA ASN A 397 76.76 9.59 -24.78
C ASN A 397 75.82 8.54 -24.19
N ASP A 398 75.89 8.33 -22.89
CA ASP A 398 74.86 7.56 -22.20
C ASP A 398 73.58 8.42 -22.12
N ASP A 399 72.62 8.14 -23.00
CA ASP A 399 71.30 8.77 -23.06
C ASP A 399 70.23 8.02 -22.25
N THR A 400 70.65 7.13 -21.33
CA THR A 400 69.78 6.44 -20.38
C THR A 400 68.85 7.42 -19.69
N ALA A 401 67.54 7.17 -19.79
CA ALA A 401 66.54 8.04 -19.20
C ALA A 401 65.28 7.30 -18.76
N THR A 402 64.61 7.88 -17.78
CA THR A 402 63.28 7.44 -17.36
C THR A 402 62.20 8.10 -18.22
N PHE A 403 61.27 7.30 -18.73
CA PHE A 403 60.12 7.75 -19.50
C PHE A 403 58.84 7.52 -18.70
N HIS A 404 58.03 8.57 -18.59
CA HIS A 404 56.69 8.52 -18.00
C HIS A 404 55.67 8.67 -19.11
N VAL A 405 54.76 7.71 -19.22
CA VAL A 405 53.74 7.66 -20.25
C VAL A 405 52.37 7.72 -19.59
N ARG A 406 51.60 8.74 -19.92
CA ARG A 406 50.20 8.89 -19.53
C ARG A 406 49.32 8.36 -20.65
N VAL A 407 48.47 7.37 -20.36
CA VAL A 407 47.39 6.92 -21.24
C VAL A 407 46.08 7.52 -20.76
N TYR A 408 45.36 8.20 -21.65
CA TYR A 408 44.08 8.84 -21.33
C TYR A 408 43.12 8.77 -22.52
N ARG A 409 41.87 9.17 -22.28
CA ARG A 409 40.86 9.31 -23.33
C ARG A 409 40.62 10.80 -23.61
N PRO A 410 40.85 11.30 -24.84
CA PRO A 410 40.57 12.69 -25.18
C PRO A 410 39.07 12.96 -25.37
N SER A 411 38.34 11.97 -25.89
CA SER A 411 36.89 12.04 -26.04
C SER A 411 36.18 11.75 -24.72
N ASN A 412 35.03 12.42 -24.51
CA ASN A 412 34.10 12.14 -23.42
C ASN A 412 33.26 10.88 -23.63
N THR A 413 33.43 10.16 -24.75
CA THR A 413 32.71 8.90 -24.99
C THR A 413 33.21 7.82 -24.03
N ALA A 414 32.34 7.37 -23.13
CA ALA A 414 32.62 6.29 -22.21
C ALA A 414 32.61 4.92 -22.93
N SER A 415 33.41 3.97 -22.46
CA SER A 415 33.60 2.65 -23.11
C SER A 415 34.50 1.75 -22.29
N CYS A 416 34.19 0.45 -22.26
CA CYS A 416 35.00 -0.59 -21.62
C CYS A 416 36.13 -1.16 -22.47
N GLY A 417 36.25 -0.78 -23.73
CA GLY A 417 37.24 -1.37 -24.63
C GLY A 417 38.67 -1.19 -24.10
N ALA A 418 39.38 -2.27 -23.80
CA ALA A 418 40.75 -2.18 -23.28
C ALA A 418 41.77 -1.89 -24.39
N TYR A 419 42.79 -1.10 -24.07
CA TYR A 419 43.95 -0.94 -24.94
C TYR A 419 45.01 -2.02 -24.66
N GLN A 420 45.86 -2.24 -25.64
CA GLN A 420 47.16 -2.88 -25.47
C GLN A 420 48.21 -1.95 -26.05
N MET A 421 49.26 -1.64 -25.29
CA MET A 421 50.34 -0.75 -25.69
C MET A 421 51.66 -1.48 -25.53
N GLN A 422 52.57 -1.28 -26.48
CA GLN A 422 53.95 -1.75 -26.40
C GLN A 422 54.86 -0.57 -26.10
N PHE A 423 55.84 -0.79 -25.23
CA PHE A 423 57.01 0.06 -25.08
C PHE A 423 58.23 -0.75 -25.52
N SER A 424 59.12 -0.17 -26.31
CA SER A 424 60.34 -0.82 -26.76
C SER A 424 61.54 0.11 -26.69
N ASN A 425 62.72 -0.50 -26.57
CA ASN A 425 64.00 0.17 -26.78
C ASN A 425 64.83 -0.68 -27.76
N GLY A 426 65.36 -0.10 -28.84
CA GLY A 426 66.17 -0.83 -29.84
C GLY A 426 65.39 -1.59 -30.91
N VAL A 427 64.06 -1.51 -30.95
CA VAL A 427 63.19 -2.18 -31.94
C VAL A 427 62.61 -1.14 -32.91
N TYR A 428 62.51 -1.46 -34.21
CA TYR A 428 61.84 -0.65 -35.26
C TYR A 428 60.38 -1.09 -35.49
#